data_AF-A0A9X4M945-F1
#
_entry.id   AF-A0A9X4M945-F1
#
_cell.length_a   1.000
_cell.length_b   1.000
_cell.length_c   1.000
_cell.angle_alpha   90.00
_cell.angle_beta   90.00
_cell.angle_gamma   90.00
#
_symmetry.space_group_name_H-M   'P 1'
#
loop_
_entity.id
_entity.type
_entity.pdbx_description
1 polymer ?
#
loop_
_entity_poly.entity_id
_entity_poly.type
_entity_poly.pdbx_seq_one_letter_code
_entity_poly.pdbx_strand_id
1 'polypeptide(L)'
;MHTDELGLPLAVHIEPNEMRKDATYLASEVLRLCKQAARRADADRRVVLEQAGVPGAFLDQAGLPSHRSIAEEEAHEELEFEEQPRTWLRSV
;
A
#
# COMPACT_ATOMS: atom_id res chain seq x y z
N MET A 1 -2.10 9.92 -1.89
CA MET A 1 -2.04 9.83 -0.42
C MET A 1 -0.70 10.36 0.05
N HIS A 2 -0.65 10.95 1.25
CA HIS A 2 0.59 11.46 1.85
C HIS A 2 0.84 10.77 3.19
N THR A 3 2.09 10.40 3.45
CA THR A 3 2.54 9.71 4.67
C THR A 3 3.73 10.44 5.30
N ASP A 4 3.97 10.18 6.59
CA ASP A 4 5.22 10.54 7.23
C ASP A 4 6.36 9.55 6.89
N GLU A 5 7.52 9.76 7.50
CA GLU A 5 8.72 8.92 7.34
C GLU A 5 8.59 7.50 7.93
N LEU A 6 7.55 7.23 8.73
CA LEU A 6 7.21 5.91 9.25
C LEU A 6 6.07 5.25 8.47
N GLY A 7 5.63 5.88 7.37
CA GLY A 7 4.53 5.36 6.55
C GLY A 7 3.14 5.58 7.16
N LEU A 8 3.02 6.40 8.21
CA LEU A 8 1.72 6.72 8.79
C LEU A 8 0.97 7.70 7.88
N PRO A 9 -0.30 7.43 7.54
CA PRO A 9 -1.08 8.29 6.66
C PRO A 9 -1.36 9.63 7.32
N LEU A 10 -0.87 10.71 6.70
CA LEU A 10 -1.12 12.10 7.12
C LEU A 10 -2.31 12.71 6.39
N ALA A 11 -2.51 12.35 5.12
CA ALA A 11 -3.62 12.84 4.32
C ALA A 11 -4.03 11.85 3.23
N VAL A 12 -5.34 11.69 3.05
CA VAL A 12 -5.95 10.93 1.95
C VAL A 12 -6.77 11.89 1.10
N HIS A 13 -6.52 11.90 -0.21
CA HIS A 13 -7.33 12.62 -1.17
C HIS A 13 -8.31 11.63 -1.81
N ILE A 14 -9.60 11.96 -1.78
CA ILE A 14 -10.66 11.14 -2.35
C ILE A 14 -11.36 11.98 -3.41
N GLU A 15 -11.36 11.49 -4.65
CA GLU A 15 -12.07 12.15 -5.74
C GLU A 15 -13.58 12.19 -5.45
N PRO A 16 -14.29 13.30 -5.74
CA PRO A 16 -15.72 13.43 -5.39
C PRO A 16 -16.61 12.31 -5.95
N ASN A 17 -16.23 11.71 -7.08
CA ASN A 17 -16.97 10.61 -7.68
C ASN A 17 -16.83 9.29 -6.90
N GLU A 18 -15.71 9.09 -6.19
CA GLU A 18 -15.47 7.92 -5.35
C GLU A 18 -16.37 7.92 -4.11
N MET A 19 -16.74 9.10 -3.60
CA MET A 19 -17.67 9.23 -2.47
C MET A 19 -19.09 8.73 -2.74
N ARG A 20 -19.44 8.50 -4.02
CA ARG A 20 -20.74 7.96 -4.44
C ARG A 20 -20.76 6.43 -4.47
N LYS A 21 -19.60 5.78 -4.36
CA LYS A 21 -19.48 4.32 -4.35
C LYS A 21 -19.93 3.74 -3.00
N ASP A 22 -20.01 2.41 -2.93
CA ASP A 22 -20.27 1.72 -1.67
C ASP A 22 -19.21 2.09 -0.61
N ALA A 23 -19.66 2.40 0.61
CA ALA A 23 -18.79 2.87 1.68
C ALA A 23 -17.80 1.79 2.15
N THR A 24 -18.18 0.51 2.09
CA THR A 24 -17.31 -0.61 2.45
C THR A 24 -16.20 -0.76 1.41
N TYR A 25 -16.56 -0.67 0.14
CA TYR A 25 -15.60 -0.68 -0.97
C TYR A 25 -14.60 0.48 -0.85
N LEU A 26 -15.09 1.70 -0.61
CA LEU A 26 -14.23 2.86 -0.43
C LEU A 26 -13.29 2.70 0.78
N ALA A 27 -13.80 2.18 1.90
CA ALA A 27 -12.97 1.92 3.07
C ALA A 27 -11.87 0.87 2.80
N SER A 28 -12.18 -0.19 2.04
CA SER A 28 -11.17 -1.18 1.64
C SER A 28 -10.10 -0.57 0.74
N GLU A 29 -10.48 0.33 -0.17
CA GLU A 29 -9.52 1.02 -1.04
C GLU A 29 -8.61 1.97 -0.29
N VAL A 30 -9.17 2.75 0.64
CA VAL A 30 -8.36 3.62 1.50
C VAL A 30 -7.39 2.79 2.33
N LEU A 31 -7.83 1.68 2.92
CA LEU A 31 -6.96 0.79 3.70
C LEU A 31 -5.86 0.17 2.84
N ARG A 32 -6.17 -0.26 1.61
CA ARG A 32 -5.19 -0.79 0.66
C ARG A 32 -4.12 0.25 0.35
N LEU A 33 -4.53 1.47 0.00
CA LEU A 33 -3.60 2.58 -0.27
C LEU A 33 -2.72 2.88 0.94
N CYS A 34 -3.29 2.91 2.15
CA CYS A 34 -2.54 3.05 3.41
C CYS A 34 -1.44 1.99 3.56
N LYS A 35 -1.75 0.72 3.30
CA LYS A 35 -0.77 -0.37 3.37
C LYS A 35 0.35 -0.22 2.34
N GLN A 36 0.00 0.12 1.09
CA GLN A 36 0.99 0.32 0.03
C GLN A 36 1.97 1.45 0.37
N ALA A 37 1.47 2.58 0.85
CA ALA A 37 2.36 3.68 1.23
C ALA A 37 3.24 3.35 2.44
N ALA A 38 2.71 2.62 3.43
CA ALA A 38 3.51 2.15 4.56
C ALA A 38 4.67 1.26 4.09
N ARG A 39 4.39 0.28 3.21
CA ARG A 39 5.45 -0.55 2.63
C ARG A 39 6.49 0.28 1.87
N ARG A 40 6.08 1.26 1.08
CA ARG A 40 7.00 2.15 0.36
C ARG A 40 7.92 2.92 1.31
N ALA A 41 7.39 3.44 2.41
CA ALA A 41 8.19 4.09 3.44
C ALA A 41 9.20 3.14 4.10
N ASP A 42 8.82 1.87 4.32
CA ASP A 42 9.74 0.85 4.82
C ASP A 42 10.89 0.56 3.84
N ALA A 43 10.63 0.55 2.53
CA ALA A 43 11.68 0.43 1.52
C ALA A 43 12.59 1.66 1.45
N ASP A 44 12.03 2.86 1.55
CA ASP A 44 12.83 4.09 1.64
C ASP A 44 13.74 4.04 2.88
N ARG A 45 13.21 3.58 4.01
CA ARG A 45 13.98 3.40 5.25
C ARG A 45 15.05 2.33 5.10
N ARG A 46 14.78 1.26 4.36
CA ARG A 46 15.79 0.25 4.01
C ARG A 46 16.97 0.90 3.30
N VAL A 47 16.73 1.74 2.29
CA VAL A 47 17.79 2.43 1.55
C VAL A 47 18.67 3.28 2.48
N VAL A 48 18.08 4.01 3.42
CA VAL A 48 18.82 4.80 4.40
C VAL A 48 19.71 3.91 5.29
N LEU A 49 19.21 2.75 5.72
CA LEU A 49 19.98 1.81 6.56
C LEU A 49 21.09 1.11 5.78
N GLU A 50 20.86 0.75 4.52
CA GLU A 50 21.90 0.21 3.64
C GLU A 50 23.02 1.22 3.43
N GLN A 51 22.68 2.49 3.20
CA GLN A 51 23.65 3.59 3.09
C GLN A 51 24.43 3.82 4.39
N ALA A 52 23.83 3.55 5.54
CA ALA A 52 24.49 3.55 6.85
C ALA A 52 25.35 2.29 7.11
N GLY A 53 25.40 1.35 6.17
CA GLY A 53 26.22 0.14 6.25
C GLY A 53 25.55 -1.08 6.90
N VAL A 54 24.23 -1.05 7.12
CA VAL A 54 23.50 -2.22 7.63
C VAL A 54 23.42 -3.29 6.53
N PRO A 55 23.85 -4.54 6.79
CA PRO A 55 23.81 -5.59 5.78
C PRO A 55 22.37 -5.98 5.42
N GLY A 56 22.10 -6.21 4.13
CA GLY A 56 20.77 -6.57 3.63
C GLY A 56 20.11 -7.74 4.35
N ALA A 57 20.87 -8.77 4.72
CA ALA A 57 20.34 -9.94 5.45
C ALA A 57 19.72 -9.58 6.82
N PHE A 58 20.26 -8.56 7.50
CA PHE A 58 19.66 -8.07 8.76
C PHE A 58 18.37 -7.29 8.49
N LEU A 59 18.32 -6.53 7.39
CA LEU A 59 17.13 -5.79 6.98
C LEU A 59 16.00 -6.73 6.54
N ASP A 60 16.36 -7.82 5.84
CA ASP A 60 15.44 -8.90 5.48
C ASP A 60 14.87 -9.56 6.74
N GLN A 61 15.71 -9.86 7.73
CA GLN A 61 15.27 -10.41 9.01
C GLN A 61 14.39 -9.43 9.81
N ALA A 62 14.65 -8.13 9.69
CA ALA A 62 13.82 -7.08 10.28
C ALA A 62 12.50 -6.84 9.53
N GLY A 63 12.29 -7.51 8.39
CA GLY A 63 11.07 -7.39 7.59
C GLY A 63 11.00 -6.14 6.72
N LEU A 64 12.13 -5.45 6.48
CA LEU A 64 12.17 -4.26 5.63
C LEU A 64 12.22 -4.68 4.15
N PRO A 65 11.16 -4.45 3.37
CA PRO A 65 11.12 -4.85 1.97
C PRO A 65 12.06 -4.01 1.11
N SER A 66 12.44 -4.56 -0.04
CA SER A 66 13.11 -3.80 -1.10
C SER A 66 12.09 -3.10 -2.00
N HIS A 67 12.48 -2.03 -2.71
CA HIS A 67 11.62 -1.42 -3.72
C HIS A 67 11.16 -2.40 -4.81
N ARG A 68 12.03 -3.33 -5.21
CA ARG A 68 11.68 -4.35 -6.21
C ARG A 68 10.57 -5.27 -5.70
N SER A 69 10.71 -5.77 -4.47
CA SER A 69 9.69 -6.65 -3.87
C SER A 69 8.35 -5.93 -3.69
N ILE A 70 8.36 -4.65 -3.34
CA ILE A 70 7.12 -3.86 -3.28
C ILE A 70 6.47 -3.74 -4.66
N ALA A 71 7.25 -3.40 -5.69
CA ALA A 71 6.70 -3.26 -7.04
C ALA A 71 6.09 -4.57 -7.56
N GLU A 72 6.72 -5.71 -7.27
CA GLU A 72 6.20 -7.04 -7.60
C GLU A 72 4.90 -7.35 -6.84
N GLU A 73 4.86 -7.04 -5.55
CA GLU A 73 3.69 -7.28 -4.70
C GLU A 73 2.52 -6.35 -5.05
N GLU A 74 2.77 -5.06 -5.30
CA GLU A 74 1.75 -4.10 -5.74
C GLU A 74 1.16 -4.49 -7.11
N ALA A 75 2.00 -4.95 -8.05
CA ALA A 75 1.52 -5.43 -9.34
C ALA A 75 0.64 -6.69 -9.19
N HIS A 76 0.97 -7.57 -8.25
CA HIS A 76 0.16 -8.73 -7.95
C HIS A 76 -1.18 -8.35 -7.29
N GLU A 77 -1.16 -7.46 -6.29
CA GLU A 77 -2.35 -6.95 -5.62
C GLU A 77 -3.32 -6.24 -6.57
N GLU A 78 -2.80 -5.46 -7.53
CA GLU A 78 -3.64 -4.78 -8.53
C GLU A 78 -4.39 -5.79 -9.41
N LEU A 79 -3.72 -6.87 -9.85
CA LEU A 79 -4.34 -7.95 -10.62
C LEU A 79 -5.42 -8.68 -9.80
N GLU A 80 -5.14 -9.04 -8.56
CA GLU A 80 -6.12 -9.69 -7.68
C GLU A 80 -7.33 -8.77 -7.40
N PHE A 81 -7.10 -7.46 -7.28
CA PHE A 81 -8.14 -6.49 -7.04
C PHE A 81 -9.03 -6.26 -8.27
N GLU A 82 -8.46 -6.26 -9.47
CA GLU A 82 -9.22 -6.24 -10.72
C GLU A 82 -10.07 -7.50 -10.92
N GLU A 83 -9.58 -8.66 -10.45
CA GLU A 83 -10.27 -9.95 -10.53
C GLU A 83 -11.37 -10.14 -9.48
N GLN A 84 -11.38 -9.36 -8.39
CA GLN A 84 -12.50 -9.38 -7.44
C GLN A 84 -13.79 -8.97 -8.16
N PRO A 85 -14.84 -9.80 -8.16
CA PRO A 85 -16.04 -9.50 -8.90
C PRO A 85 -16.60 -8.18 -8.39
N ARG A 86 -16.74 -7.20 -9.31
CA ARG A 86 -17.56 -6.00 -9.12
C ARG A 86 -19.00 -6.46 -8.98
N THR A 87 -19.35 -7.06 -7.85
CA THR A 87 -20.69 -7.61 -7.61
C THR A 87 -21.67 -6.44 -7.57
N TRP A 88 -22.28 -6.21 -8.71
CA TRP A 88 -23.51 -5.45 -8.81
C TRP A 88 -24.62 -6.44 -8.51
N LEU A 89 -25.61 -6.02 -7.72
CA LEU A 89 -26.82 -6.73 -7.30
C LEU A 89 -26.77 -7.36 -5.90
N ARG A 90 -27.12 -6.54 -4.89
CA ARG A 90 -28.18 -7.00 -3.99
C ARG A 90 -29.45 -7.11 -4.84
N SER A 91 -29.94 -8.33 -5.06
CA SER A 91 -31.36 -8.50 -5.40
C SER A 91 -32.16 -8.04 -4.19
N VAL A 92 -33.12 -7.15 -4.44
CA VAL A 92 -34.31 -7.00 -3.59
C VAL A 92 -35.06 -8.32 -3.45
#